data_AF-A0A9E3LQ52-F1
#
_entry.id   AF-A0A9E3LQ52-F1
#
_cell.length_a   1.000
_cell.length_b   1.000
_cell.length_c   1.000
_cell.angle_alpha   90.00
_cell.angle_beta   90.00
_cell.angle_gamma   90.00
#
_symmetry.space_group_name_H-M   'P 1'
#
loop_
_entity.id
_entity.type
_entity.pdbx_description
1 polymer ?
#
loop_
_entity_poly.entity_id
_entity_poly.type
_entity_poly.pdbx_seq_one_letter_code
_entity_poly.pdbx_strand_id
1 'polypeptide(L)'
;MNGEIFAPAAATMQAAALRRLAAALERENAALAALDLAAIAPLLAEKEAALAGLAAAPPSLPSPPLIAHAREVAALARRNRTLLEYAITVQAGVIALVARAARPAPGGYHAPGRRAAPDRSLPRALCARA
;
A
#
# COMPACT_ATOMS: atom_id res chain seq x y z
N MET A 1 -12.04 -11.29 51.20
CA MET A 1 -12.87 -11.55 50.00
C MET A 1 -13.37 -10.20 49.49
N ASN A 2 -12.75 -9.62 48.46
CA ASN A 2 -13.14 -8.32 47.87
C ASN A 2 -12.89 -8.29 46.34
N GLY A 3 -12.94 -9.45 45.67
CA GLY A 3 -12.52 -9.59 44.26
C GLY A 3 -13.63 -9.52 43.21
N GLU A 4 -14.91 -9.61 43.60
CA GLU A 4 -16.00 -9.85 42.63
C GLU A 4 -16.64 -8.58 42.04
N ILE A 5 -16.40 -7.40 42.63
CA ILE A 5 -17.10 -6.17 42.20
C ILE A 5 -16.41 -5.47 41.02
N PHE A 6 -15.10 -5.71 40.79
CA PHE A 6 -14.34 -5.02 39.73
C PHE A 6 -14.35 -5.72 38.35
N ALA A 7 -14.67 -7.01 38.30
CA ALA A 7 -14.68 -7.80 37.07
C ALA A 7 -15.66 -7.30 35.97
N PRO A 8 -16.92 -6.90 36.27
CA PRO A 8 -17.86 -6.48 35.22
C PRO A 8 -17.49 -5.14 34.58
N ALA A 9 -16.91 -4.21 35.35
CA ALA A 9 -16.48 -2.91 34.83
C ALA A 9 -15.27 -3.06 33.89
N ALA A 10 -14.29 -3.90 34.25
CA ALA A 10 -13.12 -4.18 33.43
C ALA A 10 -13.50 -4.81 32.07
N ALA A 11 -14.36 -5.83 32.08
CA ALA A 11 -14.85 -6.47 30.85
C ALA A 11 -15.61 -5.50 29.94
N THR A 12 -16.40 -4.60 30.54
CA THR A 12 -17.16 -3.57 29.80
C THR A 12 -16.23 -2.55 29.16
N MET A 13 -15.20 -2.08 29.88
CA MET A 13 -14.18 -1.18 29.35
C MET A 13 -13.40 -1.81 28.18
N GLN A 14 -12.98 -3.06 28.33
CA GLN A 14 -12.29 -3.77 27.25
C GLN A 14 -13.19 -3.96 26.03
N ALA A 15 -14.45 -4.36 26.22
CA ALA A 15 -15.40 -4.52 25.11
C ALA A 15 -15.70 -3.17 24.42
N ALA A 16 -15.77 -2.06 25.16
CA ALA A 16 -15.92 -0.73 24.58
C ALA A 16 -14.69 -0.32 23.75
N ALA A 17 -13.47 -0.56 24.25
CA ALA A 17 -12.24 -0.30 23.53
C ALA A 17 -12.14 -1.15 22.23
N LEU A 18 -12.45 -2.45 22.31
CA LEU A 18 -12.46 -3.35 21.15
C LEU A 18 -13.48 -2.91 20.08
N ARG A 19 -14.69 -2.50 20.48
CA ARG A 19 -15.70 -1.98 19.54
C ARG A 19 -15.24 -0.69 18.86
N ARG A 20 -14.61 0.24 19.59
CA ARG A 20 -14.05 1.46 19.00
C ARG A 20 -12.95 1.14 18.00
N LEU A 21 -12.07 0.19 18.34
CA LEU A 21 -11.01 -0.27 17.45
C LEU A 21 -11.57 -0.95 16.18
N ALA A 22 -12.60 -1.80 16.33
CA ALA A 22 -13.28 -2.43 15.20
C ALA A 22 -13.87 -1.38 14.24
N ALA A 23 -14.62 -0.40 14.76
CA ALA A 23 -15.23 0.66 13.95
C ALA A 23 -14.19 1.56 13.25
N ALA A 24 -13.03 1.78 13.86
CA ALA A 24 -11.93 2.50 13.21
C ALA A 24 -11.30 1.67 12.07
N LEU A 25 -11.06 0.37 12.31
CA LEU A 25 -10.52 -0.54 11.29
C LEU A 25 -11.49 -0.76 10.11
N GLU A 26 -12.81 -0.77 10.35
CA GLU A 26 -13.81 -0.85 9.28
C GLU A 26 -13.76 0.36 8.36
N ARG A 27 -13.74 1.56 8.94
CA ARG A 27 -13.61 2.82 8.17
C ARG A 27 -12.30 2.86 7.39
N GLU A 28 -11.19 2.46 8.02
CA GLU A 28 -9.89 2.42 7.37
C GLU A 28 -9.86 1.41 6.22
N ASN A 29 -10.43 0.21 6.42
CA ASN A 29 -10.55 -0.79 5.37
C ASN A 29 -11.41 -0.31 4.20
N ALA A 30 -12.50 0.43 4.47
CA ALA A 30 -13.33 1.03 3.43
C ALA A 30 -12.56 2.11 2.65
N ALA A 31 -11.84 2.99 3.36
CA ALA A 31 -11.02 4.03 2.74
C ALA A 31 -9.87 3.45 1.89
N LEU A 32 -9.17 2.43 2.40
CA LEU A 32 -8.13 1.71 1.65
C LEU A 32 -8.68 1.01 0.42
N ALA A 33 -9.85 0.37 0.51
CA ALA A 33 -10.49 -0.26 -0.63
C ALA A 33 -10.89 0.76 -1.71
N ALA A 34 -11.23 1.98 -1.30
CA ALA A 34 -11.52 3.10 -2.21
C ALA A 34 -10.27 3.88 -2.65
N LEU A 35 -9.08 3.53 -2.14
CA LEU A 35 -7.83 4.28 -2.30
C LEU A 35 -7.92 5.75 -1.82
N ASP A 36 -8.82 6.04 -0.89
CA ASP A 36 -8.98 7.37 -0.29
C ASP A 36 -7.98 7.56 0.87
N LEU A 37 -6.76 7.98 0.50
CA LEU A 37 -5.70 8.21 1.48
C LEU A 37 -5.95 9.42 2.39
N ALA A 38 -6.75 10.40 1.93
CA ALA A 38 -7.09 11.58 2.72
C ALA A 38 -7.99 11.22 3.90
N ALA A 39 -8.90 10.25 3.71
CA ALA A 39 -9.76 9.74 4.76
C ALA A 39 -9.02 8.88 5.81
N ILE A 40 -7.82 8.37 5.52
CA ILE A 40 -7.08 7.47 6.43
C ILE A 40 -6.34 8.24 7.52
N ALA A 41 -5.71 9.38 7.18
CA ALA A 41 -4.91 10.17 8.12
C ALA A 41 -5.62 10.49 9.47
N PRO A 42 -6.90 10.93 9.50
CA PRO A 42 -7.57 11.21 10.77
C PRO A 42 -7.86 9.95 11.60
N LEU A 43 -7.91 8.74 11.00
CA LEU A 43 -8.23 7.50 11.70
C LEU A 43 -7.10 7.01 12.61
N LEU A 44 -5.87 7.53 12.44
CA LEU A 44 -4.72 7.13 13.24
C LEU A 44 -4.92 7.47 14.73
N ALA A 45 -5.33 8.71 15.02
CA ALA A 45 -5.57 9.16 16.39
C ALA A 45 -6.70 8.36 17.07
N GLU A 46 -7.73 7.98 16.31
CA GLU A 46 -8.83 7.15 16.83
C GLU A 46 -8.37 5.73 17.18
N LYS A 47 -7.51 5.12 16.34
CA LYS A 47 -6.92 3.81 16.60
C LYS A 47 -5.99 3.84 17.82
N GLU A 48 -5.14 4.87 17.93
CA GLU A 48 -4.25 5.06 19.07
C GLU A 48 -5.04 5.22 20.38
N ALA A 49 -6.08 6.04 20.38
CA ALA A 49 -6.95 6.21 21.54
C ALA A 49 -7.66 4.91 21.95
N ALA A 50 -8.13 4.12 20.97
CA ALA A 50 -8.76 2.83 21.23
C ALA A 50 -7.77 1.80 21.80
N LEU A 51 -6.54 1.76 21.27
CA LEU A 51 -5.45 0.90 21.78
C LEU A 51 -5.00 1.31 23.18
N ALA A 52 -4.85 2.60 23.44
CA ALA A 52 -4.56 3.12 24.77
C ALA A 52 -5.67 2.76 25.76
N GLY A 53 -6.94 2.86 25.36
CA GLY A 53 -8.07 2.41 26.16
C GLY A 53 -8.05 0.92 26.46
N LEU A 54 -7.62 0.08 25.51
CA LEU A 54 -7.46 -1.36 25.72
C LEU A 54 -6.30 -1.68 26.67
N ALA A 55 -5.17 -0.97 26.54
CA ALA A 55 -4.00 -1.13 27.40
C ALA A 55 -4.24 -0.64 28.83
N ALA A 56 -5.05 0.41 29.00
CA ALA A 56 -5.43 0.95 30.30
C ALA A 56 -6.54 0.14 30.99
N ALA A 57 -7.30 -0.67 30.25
CA ALA A 57 -8.37 -1.47 30.83
C ALA A 57 -7.79 -2.60 31.70
N PRO A 58 -8.30 -2.79 32.93
CA PRO A 58 -7.84 -3.87 33.79
C PRO A 58 -8.01 -5.21 33.08
N PRO A 59 -7.09 -6.19 33.28
CA PRO A 59 -7.27 -7.51 32.72
C PRO A 59 -8.57 -8.12 33.24
N SER A 60 -9.46 -8.49 32.32
CA SER A 60 -10.70 -9.19 32.62
C SER A 60 -10.56 -10.68 32.25
N LEU A 61 -11.31 -11.54 32.94
CA LEU A 61 -11.35 -12.93 32.55
C LEU A 61 -11.95 -13.07 31.14
N PRO A 62 -11.41 -13.98 30.31
CA PRO A 62 -11.93 -14.19 28.97
C PRO A 62 -13.40 -14.61 29.07
N SER A 63 -14.27 -13.84 28.42
CA SER A 63 -15.70 -14.11 28.31
C SER A 63 -16.07 -14.30 26.83
N PRO A 64 -17.13 -15.07 26.51
CA PRO A 64 -17.58 -15.26 25.13
C PRO A 64 -17.75 -13.96 24.32
N PRO A 65 -18.36 -12.87 24.83
CA PRO A 65 -18.49 -11.63 24.06
C PRO A 65 -17.14 -10.93 23.84
N LEU A 66 -16.23 -10.94 24.83
CA LEU A 66 -14.90 -10.37 24.69
C LEU A 66 -14.08 -11.11 23.62
N ILE A 67 -14.17 -12.45 23.60
CA ILE A 67 -13.52 -13.29 22.60
C ILE A 67 -14.08 -13.01 21.20
N ALA A 68 -15.40 -12.83 21.07
CA ALA A 68 -16.03 -12.50 19.80
C ALA A 68 -15.50 -11.16 19.24
N HIS A 69 -15.45 -10.11 20.07
CA HIS A 69 -14.90 -8.82 19.68
C HIS A 69 -13.40 -8.88 19.35
N ALA A 70 -12.61 -9.64 20.10
CA ALA A 70 -11.19 -9.81 19.81
C ALA A 70 -10.97 -10.52 18.45
N ARG A 71 -11.80 -11.52 18.13
CA ARG A 71 -11.75 -12.23 16.83
C ARG A 71 -12.13 -11.32 15.67
N GLU A 72 -13.15 -10.50 15.86
CA GLU A 72 -13.60 -9.50 14.89
C GLU A 72 -12.49 -8.49 14.58
N VAL A 73 -11.90 -7.87 15.61
CA VAL A 73 -10.75 -6.97 15.46
C VAL A 73 -9.59 -7.65 14.74
N ALA A 74 -9.27 -8.90 15.10
CA ALA A 74 -8.20 -9.65 14.44
C ALA A 74 -8.49 -9.91 12.95
N ALA A 75 -9.75 -10.19 12.58
CA ALA A 75 -10.14 -10.35 11.19
C ALA A 75 -10.04 -9.04 10.40
N LEU A 76 -10.48 -7.93 10.99
CA LEU A 76 -10.39 -6.60 10.39
C LEU A 76 -8.93 -6.17 10.20
N ALA A 77 -8.05 -6.44 11.17
CA ALA A 77 -6.62 -6.14 11.08
C ALA A 77 -5.92 -6.96 9.98
N ARG A 78 -6.27 -8.24 9.82
CA ARG A 78 -5.75 -9.07 8.71
C ARG A 78 -6.17 -8.50 7.36
N ARG A 79 -7.44 -8.09 7.22
CA ARG A 79 -7.94 -7.47 5.98
C ARG A 79 -7.21 -6.15 5.68
N ASN A 80 -6.99 -5.33 6.70
CA ASN A 80 -6.24 -4.09 6.58
C ASN A 80 -4.83 -4.32 6.03
N ARG A 81 -4.12 -5.30 6.60
CA ARG A 81 -2.80 -5.71 6.12
C ARG A 81 -2.81 -6.12 4.64
N THR A 82 -3.76 -6.96 4.23
CA THR A 82 -3.87 -7.38 2.82
C THR A 82 -4.13 -6.20 1.89
N LEU A 83 -4.98 -5.24 2.29
CA LEU A 83 -5.24 -4.05 1.48
C LEU A 83 -4.01 -3.15 1.37
N LEU A 84 -3.24 -2.99 2.45
CA LEU A 84 -1.98 -2.23 2.43
C LEU A 84 -0.93 -2.90 1.53
N GLU A 85 -0.76 -4.21 1.64
CA GLU A 85 0.15 -4.98 0.78
C GLU A 85 -0.23 -4.85 -0.71
N TYR A 86 -1.53 -4.89 -1.00
CA TYR A 86 -2.05 -4.66 -2.35
C TYR A 86 -1.79 -3.23 -2.82
N ALA A 87 -2.08 -2.22 -2.00
CA ALA A 87 -1.87 -0.81 -2.33
C ALA A 87 -0.40 -0.51 -2.63
N ILE A 88 0.54 -1.05 -1.83
CA ILE A 88 1.98 -0.93 -2.06
C ILE A 88 2.37 -1.54 -3.40
N THR A 89 1.84 -2.73 -3.72
CA THR A 89 2.11 -3.43 -4.98
C THR A 89 1.63 -2.60 -6.18
N VAL A 90 0.41 -2.05 -6.13
CA VAL A 90 -0.14 -1.20 -7.18
C VAL A 90 0.68 0.08 -7.35
N GLN A 91 1.04 0.75 -6.24
CA GLN A 91 1.86 1.96 -6.26
C GLN A 91 3.23 1.70 -6.90
N ALA A 92 3.88 0.58 -6.58
CA ALA A 92 5.15 0.21 -7.20
C ALA A 92 5.02 0.02 -8.72
N GLY A 93 3.92 -0.57 -9.19
CA GLY A 93 3.62 -0.72 -10.62
C GLY A 93 3.41 0.63 -11.32
N VAL A 94 2.67 1.55 -10.70
CA VAL A 94 2.48 2.91 -11.22
C VAL A 94 3.80 3.67 -11.30
N ILE A 95 4.63 3.61 -10.25
CA ILE A 95 5.97 4.23 -10.24
C ILE A 95 6.83 3.66 -11.37
N ALA A 96 6.83 2.34 -11.57
CA ALA A 96 7.57 1.71 -12.65
C ALA A 96 7.08 2.15 -14.04
N LEU A 97 5.77 2.31 -14.22
CA LEU A 97 5.17 2.80 -15.46
C LEU A 97 5.58 4.25 -15.74
N VAL A 98 5.47 5.13 -14.74
CA VAL A 98 5.89 6.53 -14.84
C VAL A 98 7.39 6.62 -15.13
N ALA A 99 8.23 5.86 -14.42
CA ALA A 99 9.67 5.81 -14.66
C ALA A 99 10.02 5.27 -16.05
N ARG A 100 9.20 4.38 -16.62
CA ARG A 100 9.36 3.92 -18.01
C ARG A 100 8.92 4.98 -19.01
N ALA A 101 7.83 5.69 -18.75
CA ALA A 101 7.36 6.78 -19.62
C ALA A 101 8.30 8.00 -19.60
N ALA A 102 8.93 8.28 -18.45
CA ALA A 102 9.90 9.35 -18.29
C ALA A 102 11.29 9.01 -18.85
N ARG A 103 11.56 7.74 -19.20
CA ARG A 103 12.83 7.36 -19.83
C ARG A 103 12.88 7.96 -21.24
N PRO A 104 13.89 8.77 -21.57
CA PRO A 104 14.05 9.28 -22.92
C PRO A 104 14.18 8.10 -23.89
N ALA A 105 13.42 8.12 -24.98
CA ALA A 105 13.56 7.14 -26.03
C ALA A 105 15.02 7.18 -26.53
N PRO A 106 15.70 6.03 -26.68
CA PRO A 106 17.01 6.03 -27.33
C PRO A 106 16.85 6.68 -28.71
N GLY A 107 17.58 7.77 -28.90
CA GLY A 107 17.44 8.63 -30.07
C GLY A 107 17.63 7.83 -31.37
N GLY A 108 16.76 8.13 -32.34
CA GLY A 108 16.98 7.76 -33.74
C GLY A 108 15.86 6.93 -34.34
N TYR A 109 14.84 7.61 -34.87
CA TYR A 109 14.22 7.13 -36.11
C TYR A 109 15.29 7.21 -37.23
N HIS A 110 16.21 6.25 -37.27
CA HIS A 110 16.93 5.99 -38.51
C HIS A 110 15.99 5.19 -39.41
N ALA A 111 15.26 5.89 -40.27
CA ALA A 111 14.65 5.25 -41.43
C ALA A 111 15.79 4.57 -42.24
N PRO A 112 15.73 3.25 -42.51
CA PRO A 112 16.69 2.59 -43.39
C PRO A 112 16.41 3.03 -44.82
N GLY A 113 16.87 4.22 -45.17
CA GLY A 113 16.39 4.93 -46.35
C GLY A 113 17.42 5.86 -46.98
N ARG A 114 18.71 5.49 -46.98
CA ARG A 114 19.65 5.89 -48.04
C ARG A 114 20.96 5.11 -47.87
N ARG A 115 21.14 4.10 -48.72
CA ARG A 115 22.48 3.58 -49.02
C ARG A 115 23.30 4.78 -49.51
N ALA A 116 24.36 5.12 -48.79
CA ALA A 116 25.40 5.97 -49.34
C ALA A 116 25.90 5.32 -50.64
N ALA A 117 25.88 6.08 -51.73
CA ALA A 117 26.40 5.62 -53.01
C ALA A 117 27.87 5.20 -52.85
N PRO A 118 28.30 4.05 -53.40
CA PRO A 118 29.71 3.74 -53.44
C PRO A 118 30.43 4.78 -54.31
N ASP A 119 31.37 5.48 -53.69
CA ASP A 119 32.38 6.30 -54.35
C ASP A 119 33.18 5.40 -55.31
N ARG A 120 32.80 5.44 -56.58
CA ARG A 120 33.57 4.81 -57.65
C ARG A 120 34.71 5.76 -58.00
N SER A 121 35.82 5.59 -57.29
CA SER A 121 37.13 6.01 -57.79
C SER A 121 37.34 5.37 -59.18
N LEU A 122 37.28 6.21 -60.21
CA LEU A 122 37.57 5.81 -61.58
C LEU A 122 39.08 5.53 -61.70
N PRO A 123 39.51 4.40 -62.29
CA PRO A 123 40.92 4.17 -62.58
C PRO A 123 41.38 5.13 -63.70
N ARG A 124 42.46 5.88 -63.43
CA ARG A 124 43.17 6.66 -64.45
C ARG A 124 43.83 5.71 -65.46
N ALA A 125 43.31 5.68 -66.68
CA ALA A 125 44.03 5.11 -67.81
C ALA A 125 45.16 6.07 -68.24
N LEU A 126 46.41 5.64 -68.08
CA LEU A 126 47.59 6.24 -68.68
C LEU A 126 47.67 5.76 -70.14
N CYS A 127 47.25 6.59 -71.09
CA CYS A 127 47.65 6.43 -72.48
C CYS A 127 48.78 7.42 -72.78
N ALA A 128 49.95 6.85 -73.04
CA ALA A 128 51.14 7.51 -73.55
C ALA A 128 50.85 8.22 -74.89
N ARG A 129 51.57 9.30 -75.16
CA ARG A 129 51.59 9.94 -76.49
C ARG A 129 52.99 10.43 -76.83
N ALA A 130 53.42 9.99 -78.03
CA ALA A 130 54.51 10.43 -78.90
C ALA A 130 55.95 10.24 -78.38
#